data_AF-A0A8T7IWU3-F1
#
_entry.id   AF-A0A8T7IWU3-F1
#
_cell.length_a   1.000
_cell.length_b   1.000
_cell.length_c   1.000
_cell.angle_alpha   90.00
_cell.angle_beta   90.00
_cell.angle_gamma   90.00
#
_symmetry.space_group_name_H-M   'P 1'
#
loop_
_entity.id
_entity.type
_entity.pdbx_description
1 polymer ?
#
loop_
_entity_poly.entity_id
_entity_poly.type
_entity_poly.pdbx_seq_one_letter_code
_entity_poly.pdbx_strand_id
1 'polypeptide(L)'
;MENLDTLTNLVYQGAIDGDWNPFLLTFMDYTGSNNGWLSMMDKETHIPEFSQFLSTTTDFDHQAFLTRYIPKIESDPYFINSRHVQEGETVLGSDLVSQKRLRASPLYPMFLEAGVEWSGVDDYGNSN
;
A
#
# COMPACT_ATOMS: atom_id res chain seq x y z
N MET A 1 -2.54 -21.46 15.68
CA MET A 1 -1.21 -20.86 15.49
C MET A 1 -0.48 -21.72 14.50
N GLU A 2 -0.30 -21.25 13.28
CA GLU A 2 0.65 -21.88 12.36
C GLU A 2 2.05 -21.82 12.97
N ASN A 3 2.87 -22.84 12.73
CA ASN A 3 4.26 -22.84 13.18
C ASN A 3 5.02 -21.74 12.40
N LEU A 4 5.82 -20.93 13.10
CA LEU A 4 6.65 -19.88 12.49
C LEU A 4 7.53 -20.44 11.35
N ASP A 5 8.02 -21.67 11.48
CA ASP A 5 8.81 -22.33 10.43
C ASP A 5 7.97 -22.57 9.17
N THR A 6 6.70 -22.92 9.32
CA THR A 6 5.77 -23.13 8.20
C THR A 6 5.47 -21.81 7.49
N LEU A 7 5.17 -20.75 8.25
CA LEU A 7 4.89 -19.42 7.69
C LEU A 7 6.12 -18.86 6.97
N THR A 8 7.29 -19.01 7.57
CA THR A 8 8.57 -18.57 6.99
C THR A 8 8.85 -19.29 5.67
N ASN A 9 8.65 -20.61 5.63
CA ASN A 9 8.80 -21.39 4.39
C ASN A 9 7.79 -20.97 3.31
N LEU A 10 6.54 -20.68 3.68
CA LEU A 10 5.52 -20.21 2.74
C LEU A 10 5.89 -18.86 2.13
N VAL A 11 6.37 -17.92 2.94
CA VAL A 11 6.85 -16.61 2.46
C VAL A 11 8.05 -16.77 1.53
N TYR A 12 9.04 -17.59 1.89
CA TYR A 12 10.21 -17.82 1.04
C TYR A 12 9.86 -18.48 -0.28
N GLN A 13 9.01 -19.51 -0.24
CA GLN A 13 8.57 -20.20 -1.45
C GLN A 13 7.78 -19.26 -2.36
N GLY A 14 6.87 -18.46 -1.78
CA GLY A 14 6.15 -17.42 -2.51
C GLY A 14 7.08 -16.43 -3.21
N ALA A 15 8.11 -15.92 -2.52
CA ALA A 15 9.09 -15.02 -3.12
C ALA A 15 9.84 -15.67 -4.30
N ILE A 16 10.18 -16.97 -4.22
CA ILE A 16 10.82 -17.72 -5.32
C ILE A 16 9.88 -17.85 -6.52
N ASP A 17 8.61 -18.15 -6.25
CA ASP A 17 7.59 -18.38 -7.29
C ASP A 17 7.03 -17.06 -7.85
N GLY A 18 7.43 -15.92 -7.31
CA GLY A 18 6.87 -14.60 -7.63
C GLY A 18 5.47 -14.37 -7.06
N ASP A 19 4.99 -15.25 -6.18
CA ASP A 19 3.75 -15.11 -5.45
C ASP A 19 3.99 -14.48 -4.07
N TRP A 20 3.79 -13.17 -3.97
CA TRP A 20 3.96 -12.42 -2.73
C TRP A 20 2.71 -12.41 -1.83
N ASN A 21 1.64 -13.14 -2.19
CA ASN A 21 0.42 -13.17 -1.40
C ASN A 21 0.66 -13.67 0.04
N PRO A 22 1.48 -14.72 0.29
CA PRO A 22 1.79 -15.15 1.66
C PRO A 22 2.46 -14.05 2.49
N PHE A 23 3.35 -13.27 1.87
CA PHE A 23 3.99 -12.13 2.53
C PHE A 23 2.96 -11.03 2.84
N LEU A 24 2.16 -10.63 1.85
CA LEU A 24 1.16 -9.58 2.02
C LEU A 24 0.12 -9.94 3.08
N LEU A 25 -0.39 -11.18 3.09
CA LEU A 25 -1.32 -11.66 4.12
C LEU A 25 -0.69 -11.59 5.52
N THR A 26 0.55 -12.08 5.67
CA THR A 26 1.27 -12.03 6.95
C THR A 26 1.47 -10.58 7.43
N PHE A 27 1.83 -9.68 6.50
CA PHE A 27 2.06 -8.28 6.81
C PHE A 27 0.76 -7.55 7.17
N MET A 28 -0.34 -7.82 6.45
CA MET A 28 -1.66 -7.27 6.73
C MET A 28 -2.19 -7.75 8.09
N ASP A 29 -2.07 -9.05 8.40
CA ASP A 29 -2.45 -9.61 9.70
C ASP A 29 -1.64 -8.96 10.85
N TYR A 30 -0.35 -8.73 10.65
CA TYR A 30 0.51 -8.11 11.66
C TYR A 30 0.21 -6.62 11.85
N THR A 31 -0.06 -5.89 10.78
CA THR A 31 -0.31 -4.44 10.82
C THR A 31 -1.76 -4.09 11.11
N GLY A 32 -2.68 -5.06 11.04
CA GLY A 32 -4.12 -4.83 11.05
C GLY A 32 -4.61 -4.06 9.81
N SER A 33 -3.88 -4.12 8.70
CA SER A 33 -4.23 -3.41 7.47
C SER A 33 -5.33 -4.14 6.70
N ASN A 34 -6.32 -3.40 6.20
CA ASN A 34 -7.40 -3.96 5.37
C ASN A 34 -7.01 -4.15 3.90
N ASN A 35 -5.92 -3.50 3.46
CA ASN A 35 -5.43 -3.58 2.08
C ASN A 35 -3.91 -3.71 2.06
N GLY A 36 -3.40 -4.41 1.06
CA GLY A 36 -1.98 -4.54 0.80
C GLY A 36 -1.74 -4.75 -0.68
N TRP A 37 -0.68 -4.16 -1.22
CA TRP A 37 -0.30 -4.34 -2.61
C TRP A 37 1.21 -4.45 -2.74
N LEU A 38 1.60 -5.10 -3.83
CA LEU A 38 2.98 -5.12 -4.28
C LEU A 38 3.05 -4.44 -5.65
N SER A 39 4.02 -3.53 -5.77
CA SER A 39 4.35 -2.91 -7.03
C SER A 39 5.84 -2.87 -7.24
N MET A 40 6.27 -3.04 -8.49
CA MET A 40 7.65 -2.84 -8.90
C MET A 40 7.75 -1.57 -9.71
N MET A 41 8.75 -0.74 -9.44
CA MET A 41 8.98 0.46 -10.25
C MET A 41 9.49 0.06 -11.63
N ASP A 42 8.79 0.47 -12.69
CA ASP A 42 9.33 0.34 -14.04
C ASP A 42 10.53 1.28 -14.23
N LYS A 43 11.62 0.78 -14.79
CA LYS A 43 12.88 1.52 -14.89
C LYS A 43 12.87 2.59 -15.98
N GLU A 44 12.02 2.46 -16.99
CA GLU A 44 11.99 3.35 -18.14
C GLU A 44 11.00 4.50 -17.91
N THR A 45 9.78 4.16 -17.57
CA THR A 45 8.67 5.08 -17.36
C THR A 45 8.64 5.67 -15.95
N HIS A 46 9.31 5.03 -14.98
CA HIS A 46 9.19 5.34 -13.56
C HIS A 46 7.74 5.25 -13.05
N ILE A 47 6.89 4.48 -13.73
CA ILE A 47 5.52 4.20 -13.28
C ILE A 47 5.54 2.80 -12.62
N PRO A 48 4.94 2.63 -11.44
CA PRO A 48 4.90 1.34 -10.78
C PRO A 48 3.95 0.39 -11.49
N GLU A 49 4.44 -0.82 -11.74
CA GLU A 49 3.65 -1.95 -12.18
C GLU A 49 3.14 -2.72 -10.95
N PHE A 50 1.83 -2.77 -10.80
CA PHE A 50 1.18 -3.49 -9.71
C PHE A 50 1.09 -4.98 -10.06
N SER A 51 1.82 -5.81 -9.31
CA SER A 51 1.85 -7.25 -9.54
C SER A 51 0.81 -7.99 -8.69
N GLN A 52 0.54 -7.50 -7.48
CA GLN A 52 -0.40 -8.13 -6.55
C GLN A 52 -1.17 -7.10 -5.74
N PHE A 53 -2.42 -7.46 -5.42
CA PHE A 53 -3.30 -6.67 -4.57
C PHE A 53 -4.19 -7.60 -3.75
N LEU A 54 -4.21 -7.37 -2.44
CA LEU A 54 -5.11 -8.03 -1.49
C LEU A 54 -5.95 -6.99 -0.75
N SER A 55 -7.24 -7.30 -0.60
CA SER A 55 -8.16 -6.54 0.24
C SER A 55 -8.97 -7.51 1.09
N THR A 56 -9.21 -7.15 2.34
CA THR A 56 -10.20 -7.79 3.20
C THR A 56 -11.62 -7.22 2.95
N THR A 57 -11.73 -6.17 2.13
CA THR A 57 -13.01 -5.55 1.75
C THR A 57 -13.55 -6.25 0.51
N THR A 58 -14.67 -6.97 0.64
CA THR A 58 -15.23 -7.81 -0.44
C THR A 58 -15.73 -7.03 -1.65
N ASP A 59 -15.95 -5.73 -1.50
CA ASP A 59 -16.64 -4.90 -2.50
C ASP A 59 -15.70 -3.93 -3.23
N PHE A 60 -14.39 -3.99 -2.98
CA PHE A 60 -13.43 -3.09 -3.61
C PHE A 60 -12.93 -3.67 -4.96
N ASP A 61 -13.30 -3.02 -6.07
CA ASP A 61 -12.85 -3.41 -7.41
C ASP A 61 -11.45 -2.84 -7.70
N HIS A 62 -10.42 -3.66 -7.48
CA HIS A 62 -9.02 -3.27 -7.64
C HIS A 62 -8.69 -2.87 -9.08
N GLN A 63 -9.25 -3.57 -10.07
CA GLN A 63 -8.94 -3.29 -11.47
C GLN A 63 -9.57 -1.97 -11.92
N ALA A 64 -10.80 -1.70 -11.50
CA ALA A 64 -11.45 -0.41 -11.72
C ALA A 64 -10.73 0.73 -10.99
N PHE A 65 -10.18 0.49 -9.79
CA PHE A 65 -9.35 1.45 -9.09
C PHE A 65 -8.05 1.75 -9.86
N LEU A 66 -7.26 0.73 -10.20
CA LEU A 66 -5.97 0.90 -10.88
C LEU A 66 -6.12 1.59 -12.23
N THR A 67 -7.17 1.29 -12.99
CA THR A 67 -7.48 1.93 -14.28
C THR A 67 -7.66 3.44 -14.15
N ARG A 68 -8.22 3.92 -13.03
CA ARG A 68 -8.40 5.35 -12.74
C ARG A 68 -7.18 5.96 -12.04
N TYR A 69 -6.44 5.16 -11.29
CA TYR A 69 -5.34 5.60 -10.44
C TYR A 69 -4.04 5.80 -11.20
N ILE A 70 -3.62 4.80 -12.00
CA ILE A 70 -2.34 4.82 -12.73
C ILE A 70 -2.18 6.08 -13.60
N PRO A 71 -3.18 6.54 -14.37
CA PRO A 71 -3.05 7.76 -15.17
C PRO A 71 -2.83 9.03 -14.34
N LYS A 72 -3.08 8.99 -13.03
CA LYS A 72 -2.99 10.13 -12.10
C LYS A 72 -1.89 9.93 -11.05
N ILE A 73 -1.09 8.87 -11.15
CA ILE A 73 -0.15 8.49 -10.09
C ILE A 73 0.91 9.56 -9.79
N GLU A 74 1.29 10.35 -10.79
CA GLU A 74 2.19 11.50 -10.64
C GLU A 74 1.62 12.62 -9.73
N SER A 75 0.33 12.56 -9.40
CA SER A 75 -0.32 13.45 -8.44
C SER A 75 -0.51 12.82 -7.05
N ASP A 76 -0.12 11.56 -6.86
CA ASP A 76 -0.14 10.90 -5.56
C ASP A 76 1.01 11.40 -4.67
N PRO A 77 0.72 12.05 -3.53
CA PRO A 77 1.76 12.50 -2.63
C PRO A 77 2.59 11.35 -2.03
N TYR A 78 2.03 10.15 -1.87
CA TYR A 78 2.78 8.99 -1.38
C TYR A 78 3.81 8.55 -2.42
N PHE A 79 3.37 8.36 -3.66
CA PHE A 79 4.24 8.06 -4.79
C PHE A 79 5.35 9.10 -4.99
N ILE A 80 5.02 10.40 -4.98
CA ILE A 80 6.01 11.46 -5.18
C ILE A 80 7.09 11.41 -4.09
N ASN A 81 6.69 11.25 -2.83
CA ASN A 81 7.61 11.30 -1.70
C ASN A 81 8.37 9.98 -1.51
N SER A 82 7.79 8.83 -1.89
CA SER A 82 8.46 7.52 -1.80
C SER A 82 9.69 7.41 -2.71
N ARG A 83 9.76 8.19 -3.80
CA ARG A 83 10.96 8.28 -4.66
C ARG A 83 12.21 8.83 -3.96
N HIS A 84 12.05 9.39 -2.77
CA HIS A 84 13.15 9.90 -1.95
C HIS A 84 13.55 8.96 -0.80
N VAL A 85 12.83 7.84 -0.65
CA VAL A 85 13.12 6.79 0.33
C VAL A 85 14.25 5.91 -0.18
N GLN A 86 15.17 5.50 0.68
CA GLN A 86 16.27 4.63 0.27
C GLN A 86 15.78 3.19 0.11
N GLU A 87 16.42 2.46 -0.81
CA GLU A 87 16.13 1.04 -1.01
C GLU A 87 16.35 0.26 0.29
N GLY A 88 15.39 -0.62 0.63
CA GLY A 88 15.43 -1.44 1.85
C GLY A 88 14.87 -0.76 3.11
N GLU A 89 14.46 0.51 3.03
CA GLU A 89 13.82 1.19 4.15
C GLU A 89 12.35 0.77 4.32
N THR A 90 11.91 0.68 5.58
CA THR A 90 10.49 0.60 5.95
C THR A 90 10.06 1.96 6.46
N VAL A 91 9.02 2.53 5.84
CA VAL A 91 8.52 3.87 6.17
C VAL A 91 7.05 3.82 6.51
N LEU A 92 6.62 4.60 7.51
CA LEU A 92 5.20 4.78 7.78
C LEU A 92 4.62 5.79 6.79
N GLY A 93 3.38 5.58 6.37
CA GLY A 93 2.71 6.53 5.49
C GLY A 93 2.65 7.94 6.08
N SER A 94 2.49 8.07 7.40
CA SER A 94 2.48 9.36 8.10
C SER A 94 3.80 10.12 8.01
N ASP A 95 4.93 9.41 7.83
CA ASP A 95 6.24 10.04 7.65
C ASP A 95 6.40 10.60 6.24
N LEU A 96 5.70 10.01 5.26
CA LEU A 96 5.72 10.46 3.88
C LEU A 96 4.76 11.63 3.64
N VAL A 97 3.52 11.54 4.11
CA VAL A 97 2.47 12.49 3.74
C VAL A 97 1.66 12.92 4.96
N SER A 98 1.62 14.22 5.24
CA SER A 98 0.75 14.77 6.28
C SER A 98 -0.74 14.69 5.88
N GLN A 99 -1.63 14.61 6.87
CA GLN A 99 -3.08 14.57 6.62
C GLN A 99 -3.55 15.76 5.78
N LYS A 100 -3.09 16.98 6.11
CA LYS A 100 -3.39 18.18 5.33
C LYS A 100 -3.04 18.04 3.85
N ARG A 101 -1.87 17.48 3.54
CA ARG A 101 -1.42 17.29 2.15
C ARG A 101 -2.21 16.18 1.44
N LEU A 102 -2.53 15.11 2.16
CA LEU A 102 -3.37 14.03 1.63
C LEU A 102 -4.78 14.53 1.29
N ARG A 103 -5.42 15.25 2.20
CA ARG A 103 -6.78 15.82 2.00
C ARG A 103 -6.85 16.84 0.88
N ALA A 104 -5.74 17.52 0.60
CA ALA A 104 -5.62 18.46 -0.52
C ALA A 104 -5.36 17.78 -1.87
N SER A 105 -5.04 16.48 -1.88
CA SER A 105 -4.76 15.75 -3.10
C SER A 105 -6.01 15.57 -3.96
N PRO A 106 -5.93 15.73 -5.29
CA PRO A 106 -7.03 15.37 -6.19
C PRO A 106 -7.39 13.87 -6.16
N LEU A 107 -6.52 13.04 -5.58
CA LEU A 107 -6.74 11.60 -5.38
C LEU A 107 -7.41 11.27 -4.05
N TYR A 108 -7.62 12.25 -3.16
CA TYR A 108 -8.21 11.99 -1.84
C TYR A 108 -9.55 11.22 -1.89
N PRO A 109 -10.49 11.51 -2.80
CA PRO A 109 -11.72 10.72 -2.92
C PRO A 109 -11.46 9.24 -3.26
N MET A 110 -10.41 8.95 -4.04
CA MET A 110 -10.04 7.58 -4.39
C MET A 110 -9.41 6.84 -3.21
N PHE A 111 -8.64 7.54 -2.36
CA PHE A 111 -8.10 6.94 -1.14
C PHE A 111 -9.20 6.57 -0.14
N LEU A 112 -10.24 7.41 -0.02
CA LEU A 112 -11.42 7.08 0.79
C LEU A 112 -12.15 5.85 0.24
N GLU A 113 -12.32 5.75 -1.08
CA GLU A 113 -12.92 4.58 -1.73
C GLU A 113 -12.12 3.30 -1.47
N ALA A 114 -10.79 3.39 -1.49
CA ALA A 114 -9.89 2.27 -1.21
C ALA A 114 -9.78 1.91 0.28
N GLY A 115 -10.58 2.54 1.16
CA GLY A 115 -10.51 2.28 2.60
C GLY A 115 -9.17 2.66 3.22
N VAL A 116 -8.46 3.64 2.65
CA VAL A 116 -7.29 4.26 3.28
C VAL A 116 -7.80 5.10 4.44
N GLU A 117 -8.09 4.43 5.55
CA GLU A 117 -8.41 5.07 6.81
C GLU A 117 -7.10 5.52 7.46
N TRP A 118 -6.96 6.82 7.66
CA TRP A 118 -5.90 7.34 8.50
C TRP A 118 -6.24 6.97 9.95
N SER A 119 -5.64 5.91 10.46
CA SER A 119 -5.61 5.58 11.90
C SER A 119 -4.57 6.46 12.60
N GLY A 120 -4.73 7.78 12.46
CA GLY A 120 -3.80 8.72 13.05
C GLY A 120 -4.54 9.94 13.54
N VAL A 121 -4.04 10.40 14.68
CA VAL A 121 -4.40 11.64 15.35
C VAL A 121 -4.45 12.77 14.30
N ASP A 122 -5.57 13.48 14.21
CA ASP A 122 -5.69 14.64 13.33
C ASP A 122 -4.60 15.68 13.63
N ASP A 123 -4.43 16.67 12.74
CA ASP A 123 -3.45 17.75 12.93
C ASP A 123 -3.66 18.55 14.24
N TYR A 124 -4.70 18.24 15.03
CA TYR A 124 -5.07 18.84 16.32
C TYR A 124 -4.90 17.93 17.54
N GLY A 125 -4.39 16.71 17.40
CA GLY A 125 -4.25 15.83 18.56
C GLY A 125 -5.45 14.92 18.83
N ASN A 126 -6.46 14.86 17.96
CA ASN A 126 -7.63 14.00 18.16
C ASN A 126 -7.50 12.67 17.43
N SER A 127 -7.57 11.56 18.18
CA SER A 127 -7.77 10.23 17.61
C SER A 127 -9.21 10.07 17.10
N ASN A 128 -9.36 9.45 15.92
CA ASN A 128 -10.64 8.85 15.51
C ASN A 128 -10.92 7.58 16.29
#